data_AF-A0A7V1IMI8-F1
#
_entry.id   AF-A0A7V1IMI8-F1
#
_cell.length_a   1.000
_cell.length_b   1.000
_cell.length_c   1.000
_cell.angle_alpha   90.00
_cell.angle_beta   90.00
_cell.angle_gamma   90.00
#
_symmetry.space_group_name_H-M   'P 1'
#
loop_
_entity.id
_entity.type
_entity.pdbx_description
1 polymer ?
#
loop_
_entity_poly.entity_id
_entity_poly.type
_entity_poly.pdbx_seq_one_letter_code
_entity_poly.pdbx_strand_id
1 'polypeptide(L)'
;MAFRFAHSRSRAGFQAGIGFVLVLMLALPAMPNPHRRGTYRGQCRQLTRQIEHYETRILPLAIERGNRAWERATNDQVERLWNRRADLCPAYGAERTLLARAADQARRFNKMLAAAGRAAAAFFTGGLAGGLP
;
A
#
# COMPACT_ATOMS: atom_id res chain seq x y z
N MET A 1 11.80 42.25 24.91
CA MET A 1 12.10 41.31 26.01
C MET A 1 13.38 40.57 25.67
N ALA A 2 14.47 40.92 26.33
CA ALA A 2 15.75 40.21 26.29
C ALA A 2 15.78 39.14 27.38
N PHE A 3 16.51 38.03 27.18
CA PHE A 3 17.34 37.28 28.16
C PHE A 3 17.77 35.97 27.47
N ARG A 4 18.98 35.96 26.90
CA ARG A 4 20.22 35.34 27.43
C ARG A 4 20.36 33.84 27.16
N PHE A 5 21.24 33.54 26.19
CA PHE A 5 22.07 32.34 26.13
C PHE A 5 22.91 32.20 27.42
N ALA A 6 22.96 31.01 28.03
CA ALA A 6 24.07 30.60 28.89
C ALA A 6 24.22 29.07 28.96
N HIS A 7 25.36 28.62 28.49
CA HIS A 7 26.07 27.35 28.67
C HIS A 7 25.63 26.36 29.79
N SER A 8 25.69 25.07 29.48
CA SER A 8 26.68 24.22 30.16
C SER A 8 27.24 23.12 29.22
N ARG A 9 28.54 23.21 28.97
CA ARG A 9 29.37 22.14 28.41
C ARG A 9 29.76 21.25 29.59
N SER A 10 29.34 19.98 29.58
CA SER A 10 29.86 18.98 30.51
C SER A 10 30.68 17.94 29.77
N ARG A 11 31.99 18.22 29.80
CA ARG A 11 33.14 17.32 29.98
C ARG A 11 33.13 15.95 29.30
N ALA A 12 34.09 15.85 28.40
CA ALA A 12 34.74 14.64 27.94
C ALA A 12 35.31 13.78 29.09
N GLY A 13 35.33 12.48 28.83
CA GLY A 13 36.24 11.51 29.44
C GLY A 13 35.59 10.66 30.52
N PHE A 14 35.20 9.42 30.18
CA PHE A 14 35.55 8.21 30.93
C PHE A 14 35.03 6.96 30.18
N GLN A 15 35.89 5.94 30.13
CA GLN A 15 35.59 4.52 29.89
C GLN A 15 35.29 4.02 28.47
N ALA A 16 36.34 4.05 27.64
CA ALA A 16 36.61 2.96 26.72
C ALA A 16 36.84 1.66 27.53
N GLY A 17 35.96 0.67 27.39
CA GLY A 17 36.14 -0.64 28.06
C GLY A 17 34.93 -1.58 28.00
N ILE A 18 33.71 -1.05 27.86
CA ILE A 18 32.45 -1.85 27.82
C ILE A 18 31.89 -1.91 26.37
N GLY A 19 32.74 -1.72 25.36
CA GLY A 19 32.32 -1.66 23.96
C GLY A 19 32.32 -3.01 23.23
N PHE A 20 33.09 -4.00 23.71
CA PHE A 20 33.40 -5.17 22.89
C PHE A 20 32.53 -6.41 23.17
N VAL A 21 31.91 -6.51 24.36
CA VAL A 21 31.05 -7.66 24.70
C VAL A 21 29.61 -7.47 24.21
N LEU A 22 29.15 -6.22 24.00
CA LEU A 22 27.79 -5.94 23.54
C LEU A 22 27.57 -6.21 22.04
N VAL A 23 28.66 -6.28 21.25
CA VAL A 23 28.57 -6.47 19.79
C VAL A 23 28.39 -7.95 19.40
N LEU A 24 28.77 -8.90 20.25
CA LEU A 24 28.72 -10.34 19.92
C LEU A 24 27.33 -10.98 20.13
N MET A 25 26.43 -10.34 20.87
CA MET A 25 25.06 -10.84 21.11
C MET A 25 24.06 -10.52 19.98
N LEU A 26 24.47 -9.76 18.95
CA LEU A 26 23.62 -9.37 17.82
C LEU A 26 23.62 -10.37 16.65
N ALA A 27 24.37 -11.47 16.76
CA ALA A 27 24.55 -12.44 15.67
C ALA A 27 23.74 -13.74 15.85
N LEU A 28 22.67 -13.74 16.65
CA LEU A 28 21.70 -14.84 16.64
C LEU A 28 20.84 -14.72 15.37
N PRO A 29 20.95 -15.63 14.38
CA PRO A 29 19.98 -15.66 13.30
C PRO A 29 18.62 -15.94 13.92
N ALA A 30 17.68 -15.03 13.71
CA ALA A 30 16.29 -15.20 14.13
C ALA A 30 15.71 -16.43 13.41
N MET A 31 15.88 -17.61 14.03
CA MET A 31 15.31 -18.85 13.54
C MET A 31 13.79 -18.66 13.44
N PRO A 32 13.18 -18.90 12.26
CA PRO A 32 11.76 -18.73 12.08
C PRO A 32 11.02 -19.70 12.99
N ASN A 33 10.39 -19.15 14.02
CA ASN A 33 9.70 -19.90 15.07
C ASN A 33 8.60 -20.79 14.45
N PRO A 34 8.71 -22.13 14.49
CA PRO A 34 7.79 -23.04 13.78
C PRO A 34 6.35 -22.98 14.32
N HIS A 35 6.16 -22.46 15.54
CA HIS A 35 4.84 -22.24 16.13
C HIS A 35 3.96 -21.23 15.40
N ARG A 36 4.52 -20.39 14.51
CA ARG A 36 3.72 -19.40 13.77
C ARG A 36 2.83 -20.00 12.69
N ARG A 37 3.15 -21.19 12.14
CA ARG A 37 2.44 -21.75 10.96
C ARG A 37 0.96 -22.07 11.21
N GLY A 38 0.59 -22.50 12.41
CA GLY A 38 -0.81 -22.80 12.76
C GLY A 38 -1.66 -21.53 12.94
N THR A 39 -1.09 -20.49 13.53
CA THR A 39 -1.78 -19.22 13.81
C THR A 39 -2.16 -18.47 12.53
N TYR A 40 -1.35 -18.55 11.48
CA TYR A 40 -1.63 -17.86 10.21
C TYR A 40 -2.94 -18.30 9.56
N ARG A 41 -3.31 -19.59 9.60
CA ARG A 41 -4.58 -20.07 9.01
C ARG A 41 -5.79 -19.45 9.69
N GLY A 42 -5.75 -19.32 11.03
CA GLY A 42 -6.81 -18.66 11.80
C GLY A 42 -6.91 -17.17 11.48
N GLN A 43 -5.76 -16.48 11.43
CA GLN A 43 -5.69 -15.06 11.09
C GLN A 43 -6.20 -14.77 9.66
N CYS A 44 -5.85 -15.61 8.69
CA CYS A 44 -6.35 -15.50 7.32
C CYS A 44 -7.87 -15.60 7.25
N ARG A 45 -8.47 -16.58 7.95
CA ARG A 45 -9.94 -16.72 8.02
C ARG A 45 -10.60 -15.53 8.69
N GLN A 46 -10.00 -15.03 9.77
CA GLN A 46 -10.50 -13.85 10.47
C GLN A 46 -10.49 -12.61 9.58
N LEU A 47 -9.38 -12.35 8.88
CA LEU A 47 -9.27 -11.23 7.94
C LEU A 47 -10.28 -11.35 6.80
N THR A 48 -10.47 -12.55 6.23
CA THR A 48 -11.49 -12.76 5.19
C THR A 48 -12.90 -12.44 5.69
N ARG A 49 -13.29 -12.92 6.88
CA ARG A 49 -14.61 -12.57 7.47
C ARG A 49 -14.74 -11.08 7.73
N GLN A 50 -13.66 -10.43 8.13
CA GLN A 50 -13.67 -8.99 8.39
C GLN A 50 -13.86 -8.20 7.08
N ILE A 51 -13.13 -8.56 6.02
CA ILE A 51 -13.30 -7.98 4.68
C ILE A 51 -14.74 -8.16 4.21
N GLU A 52 -15.24 -9.39 4.25
CA GLU A 52 -16.61 -9.73 3.86
C GLU A 52 -17.65 -8.92 4.65
N HIS A 53 -17.46 -8.73 5.96
CA HIS A 53 -18.34 -7.90 6.77
C HIS A 53 -18.37 -6.44 6.30
N TYR A 54 -17.21 -5.84 6.02
CA TYR A 54 -17.17 -4.46 5.51
C TYR A 54 -17.81 -4.34 4.12
N GLU A 55 -17.53 -5.28 3.22
CA GLU A 55 -18.06 -5.27 1.85
C GLU A 55 -19.56 -5.52 1.78
N THR A 56 -20.08 -6.45 2.59
CA THR A 56 -21.49 -6.89 2.51
C THR A 56 -22.44 -6.14 3.45
N ARG A 57 -21.95 -5.60 4.57
CA ARG A 57 -22.79 -4.94 5.58
C ARG A 57 -22.56 -3.44 5.64
N ILE A 58 -21.29 -3.00 5.70
CA ILE A 58 -20.97 -1.60 6.01
C ILE A 58 -20.97 -0.73 4.77
N LEU A 59 -20.38 -1.20 3.67
CA LEU A 59 -20.30 -0.44 2.42
C LEU A 59 -21.68 -0.15 1.82
N PRO A 60 -22.62 -1.11 1.72
CA PRO A 60 -23.97 -0.82 1.22
C PRO A 60 -24.70 0.18 2.09
N LEU A 61 -24.54 0.09 3.41
CA LEU A 61 -25.14 1.03 4.36
C LEU A 61 -24.63 2.47 4.17
N ALA A 62 -23.35 2.65 3.84
CA ALA A 62 -22.79 3.96 3.52
C ALA A 62 -23.34 4.52 2.19
N ILE A 63 -23.52 3.66 1.19
CA ILE A 63 -24.09 3.99 -0.13
C ILE A 63 -25.56 4.37 -0.01
N GLU A 64 -26.37 3.55 0.69
CA GLU A 64 -27.79 3.79 0.95
C GLU A 64 -28.02 5.13 1.66
N ARG A 65 -27.11 5.52 2.55
CA ARG A 65 -27.14 6.81 3.26
C ARG A 65 -26.58 7.97 2.44
N GLY A 66 -26.08 7.73 1.23
CA GLY A 66 -25.47 8.75 0.37
C GLY A 66 -24.20 9.40 0.97
N ASN A 67 -23.55 8.76 1.94
CA ASN A 67 -22.41 9.34 2.65
C ASN A 67 -21.09 8.98 1.94
N ARG A 68 -20.69 9.82 1.00
CA ARG A 68 -19.45 9.64 0.20
C ARG A 68 -18.15 9.66 1.01
N ALA A 69 -18.13 10.33 2.16
CA ALA A 69 -16.95 10.33 3.02
C ALA A 69 -16.80 8.98 3.74
N TRP A 70 -17.92 8.44 4.23
CA TRP A 70 -17.95 7.13 4.86
C TRP A 70 -17.71 5.99 3.85
N GLU A 71 -18.28 6.07 2.65
CA GLU A 71 -18.01 5.12 1.58
C GLU A 71 -16.51 5.04 1.27
N ARG A 72 -15.85 6.19 1.07
CA ARG A 72 -14.39 6.26 0.85
C ARG A 72 -13.59 5.67 2.01
N ALA A 73 -13.89 6.07 3.26
CA ALA A 73 -13.19 5.54 4.42
C ALA A 73 -13.36 4.02 4.59
N THR A 74 -14.53 3.48 4.22
CA THR A 74 -14.81 2.04 4.23
C THR A 74 -14.01 1.31 3.16
N ASN A 75 -13.97 1.85 1.94
CA ASN A 75 -13.16 1.30 0.85
C ASN A 75 -11.66 1.29 1.21
N ASP A 76 -11.14 2.39 1.78
CA ASP A 76 -9.74 2.45 2.23
C ASP A 76 -9.43 1.41 3.31
N GLN A 77 -10.39 1.16 4.21
CA GLN A 77 -10.25 0.14 5.25
C GLN A 77 -10.26 -1.28 4.66
N VAL A 78 -11.15 -1.55 3.70
CA VAL A 78 -11.20 -2.81 2.95
C VAL A 78 -9.86 -3.03 2.24
N GLU A 79 -9.32 -2.02 1.56
CA GLU A 79 -8.02 -2.09 0.87
C GLU A 79 -6.87 -2.42 1.85
N ARG A 80 -6.81 -1.75 3.01
CA ARG A 80 -5.82 -2.05 4.05
C ARG A 80 -5.91 -3.50 4.53
N LEU A 81 -7.12 -4.02 4.74
CA LEU A 81 -7.34 -5.41 5.16
C LEU A 81 -6.95 -6.41 4.06
N TRP A 82 -7.27 -6.11 2.80
CA TRP A 82 -6.87 -6.92 1.64
C TRP A 82 -5.35 -7.00 1.51
N ASN A 83 -4.65 -5.85 1.60
CA ASN A 83 -3.19 -5.81 1.57
C ASN A 83 -2.58 -6.63 2.71
N ARG A 84 -3.09 -6.44 3.94
CA ARG A 84 -2.65 -7.21 5.11
C ARG A 84 -2.89 -8.72 4.93
N ARG A 85 -4.01 -9.12 4.32
CA ARG A 85 -4.32 -10.52 4.03
C ARG A 85 -3.33 -11.08 3.00
N ALA A 86 -3.01 -10.34 1.94
CA ALA A 86 -2.06 -10.78 0.93
C ALA A 86 -0.65 -10.98 1.51
N ASP A 87 -0.23 -10.13 2.45
CA ASP A 87 1.08 -10.24 3.10
C ASP A 87 1.17 -11.45 4.05
N LEU A 88 0.07 -11.81 4.71
CA LEU A 88 0.01 -12.90 5.69
C LEU A 88 -0.34 -14.27 5.09
N CYS A 89 -1.07 -14.28 3.98
CA CYS A 89 -1.69 -15.49 3.42
C CYS A 89 -1.10 -15.80 2.03
N PRO A 90 -0.22 -16.82 1.91
CA PRO A 90 0.56 -17.05 0.68
C PRO A 90 -0.30 -17.34 -0.56
N ALA A 91 -1.47 -17.97 -0.38
CA ALA A 91 -2.42 -18.21 -1.47
C ALA A 91 -2.90 -16.90 -2.13
N TYR A 92 -3.14 -15.86 -1.33
CA TYR A 92 -3.66 -14.57 -1.80
C TYR A 92 -2.54 -13.62 -2.25
N GLY A 93 -1.31 -13.83 -1.79
CA GLY A 93 -0.15 -13.11 -2.30
C GLY A 93 0.06 -13.33 -3.81
N ALA A 94 -0.12 -14.57 -4.28
CA ALA A 94 -0.06 -14.90 -5.71
C ALA A 94 -1.15 -14.16 -6.51
N GLU A 95 -2.37 -14.12 -5.99
CA GLU A 95 -3.50 -13.41 -6.61
C GLU A 95 -3.25 -11.90 -6.71
N ARG A 96 -2.67 -11.27 -5.68
CA ARG A 96 -2.29 -9.85 -5.70
C ARG A 96 -1.32 -9.54 -6.84
N THR A 97 -0.33 -10.41 -7.08
CA THR A 97 0.61 -10.21 -8.20
C THR A 97 -0.06 -10.37 -9.56
N LEU A 98 -1.04 -11.26 -9.69
CA LEU A 98 -1.84 -11.43 -10.90
C LEU A 98 -2.70 -10.20 -11.18
N LEU A 99 -3.42 -9.70 -10.17
CA LEU A 99 -4.24 -8.50 -10.27
C LEU A 99 -3.40 -7.26 -10.59
N ALA A 100 -2.23 -7.11 -9.95
CA ALA A 100 -1.31 -6.02 -10.24
C ALA A 100 -0.86 -6.04 -11.72
N ARG A 101 -0.51 -7.23 -12.23
CA ARG A 101 -0.15 -7.39 -13.66
C ARG A 101 -1.32 -7.07 -14.59
N ALA A 102 -2.54 -7.51 -14.24
CA ALA A 102 -3.74 -7.20 -15.02
C ALA A 102 -4.02 -5.69 -15.05
N ALA A 103 -3.88 -5.01 -13.90
CA ALA A 103 -4.04 -3.55 -13.82
C ALA A 103 -3.00 -2.81 -14.68
N ASP A 104 -1.75 -3.27 -14.68
CA ASP A 104 -0.69 -2.70 -15.53
C ASP A 104 -0.99 -2.92 -17.02
N GLN A 105 -1.51 -4.09 -17.40
CA GLN A 105 -1.94 -4.37 -18.77
C GLN A 105 -3.09 -3.46 -19.20
N ALA A 106 -4.10 -3.27 -18.36
CA ALA A 106 -5.22 -2.37 -18.63
C ALA A 106 -4.75 -0.92 -18.81
N ARG A 107 -3.80 -0.44 -17.98
CA ARG A 107 -3.19 0.89 -18.15
C ARG A 107 -2.48 1.04 -19.49
N ARG A 108 -1.72 0.03 -19.91
CA ARG A 108 -1.04 0.03 -21.22
C ARG A 108 -2.04 0.06 -22.37
N PHE A 109 -3.11 -0.73 -22.28
CA PHE A 109 -4.18 -0.73 -23.27
C PHE A 109 -4.85 0.64 -23.37
N ASN A 110 -5.25 1.24 -22.24
CA ASN A 110 -5.85 2.59 -22.22
C ASN A 110 -4.92 3.65 -22.80
N LYS A 111 -3.60 3.54 -22.57
CA LYS A 111 -2.61 4.44 -23.15
C LYS A 111 -2.54 4.30 -24.67
N MET A 112 -2.56 3.07 -25.19
CA MET A 112 -2.59 2.82 -26.64
C MET A 112 -3.90 3.31 -27.26
N LEU A 113 -5.03 3.07 -26.59
CA LEU A 113 -6.35 3.49 -27.05
C LEU A 113 -6.47 5.02 -27.08
N ALA A 114 -5.92 5.73 -26.09
CA ALA A 114 -5.85 7.18 -26.09
C ALA A 114 -4.90 7.74 -27.15
N ALA A 115 -3.80 7.04 -27.48
CA ALA A 115 -2.92 7.42 -28.58
C ALA A 115 -3.61 7.22 -29.94
N ALA A 116 -4.26 6.07 -30.14
CA ALA A 116 -5.03 5.77 -31.34
C ALA A 116 -6.19 6.75 -31.53
N GLY A 117 -6.92 7.06 -30.46
CA GLY A 117 -8.00 8.07 -30.47
C GLY A 117 -7.49 9.45 -30.86
N ARG A 118 -6.32 9.88 -30.36
CA ARG A 118 -5.69 11.15 -30.78
C ARG A 118 -5.26 11.14 -32.24
N ALA A 119 -4.71 10.02 -32.73
CA ALA A 119 -4.32 9.89 -34.14
C ALA A 119 -5.55 9.90 -35.07
N ALA A 120 -6.62 9.20 -34.70
CA ALA A 120 -7.87 9.20 -35.44
C ALA A 120 -8.51 10.60 -35.44
N ALA A 121 -8.56 11.26 -34.28
CA ALA A 121 -9.02 12.64 -34.18
C ALA A 121 -8.20 13.55 -35.10
N ALA A 122 -6.86 13.47 -35.07
CA ALA A 122 -6.01 14.25 -35.96
C ALA A 122 -6.25 13.95 -37.44
N PHE A 123 -6.57 12.71 -37.82
CA PHE A 123 -6.94 12.37 -39.20
C PHE A 123 -8.27 13.01 -39.61
N PHE A 124 -9.30 12.94 -38.76
CA PHE A 124 -10.63 13.48 -39.05
C PHE A 124 -10.71 15.01 -38.93
N THR A 125 -9.96 15.62 -38.00
CA THR A 125 -9.95 17.09 -37.81
C THR A 125 -8.89 17.77 -38.65
N GLY A 126 -7.76 17.09 -38.94
CA GLY A 126 -6.68 17.61 -39.78
C GLY A 126 -6.97 17.55 -41.28
N GLY A 127 -7.90 16.70 -41.73
CA GLY A 127 -8.38 16.68 -43.11
C GLY A 127 -9.33 17.83 -43.49
N LEU A 128 -9.84 18.58 -42.52
CA LEU A 128 -10.77 19.69 -42.73
C LEU A 128 -10.10 21.08 -42.74
N ALA A 129 -8.81 21.17 -42.38
CA ALA A 129 -8.05 22.42 -42.38
C ALA A 129 -7.13 22.59 -43.60
N GLY A 130 -7.07 21.60 -44.50
CA GLY A 130 -6.21 21.61 -45.69
C GLY A 130 -6.90 22.07 -46.98
N GLY A 131 -8.16 22.53 -46.92
CA GLY A 131 -8.92 22.92 -48.10
C GLY A 131 -9.51 24.32 -47.97
N LEU A 132 -8.82 25.31 -48.57
CA LEU A 132 -9.31 26.50 -49.28
C LEU A 132 -8.31 27.67 -49.18
N PRO A 133 -8.19 28.49 -50.23
CA PRO A 133 -7.22 28.39 -51.32
C PRO A 133 -5.89 29.15 -51.10
#